data_AF-A0A845K4Q2-F1
#
_entry.id   AF-A0A845K4Q2-F1
#
_cell.length_a   1.000
_cell.length_b   1.000
_cell.length_c   1.000
_cell.angle_alpha   90.00
_cell.angle_beta   90.00
_cell.angle_gamma   90.00
#
_symmetry.space_group_name_H-M   'P 1'
#
loop_
_entity.id
_entity.type
_entity.pdbx_description
1 polymer ?
#
loop_
_entity_poly.entity_id
_entity_poly.type
_entity_poly.pdbx_seq_one_letter_code
_entity_poly.pdbx_strand_id
1 'polypeptide(L)'
;NGLNLNLPVILFNGVYLADFNTGNILEHSDFINEEVVQGMLELALPQGIDPFIYTFGEKHQLYYLDATNPGSQAYIKSLEGDGRLCQVPNFDFQQKEKISGFLLIDTYDRLEPVYQALDEKHFDHLNLYFAEDVSMKGYYWLQSFHQEASKGNMVETLAKKMKVSLENVVVFGDYLNDLDMFRIAGRSIAMENALPEVKNSANEIIGSNAQGAVLQYLESIWLEK
;
A
#
# COMPACT_ATOMS: atom_id res chain seq x y z
N ASN A 1 -2.07 24.26 14.34
CA ASN A 1 -3.52 24.06 14.24
C ASN A 1 -3.80 23.11 13.10
N GLY A 2 -3.77 21.80 13.37
CA GLY A 2 -4.10 20.75 12.41
C GLY A 2 -5.52 20.21 12.63
N LEU A 3 -6.04 19.45 11.67
CA LEU A 3 -7.27 18.68 11.85
C LEU A 3 -7.11 17.74 13.06
N ASN A 4 -8.09 17.76 13.97
CA ASN A 4 -8.14 16.82 15.10
C ASN A 4 -8.71 15.47 14.61
N LEU A 5 -7.88 14.69 13.94
CA LEU A 5 -8.24 13.38 13.40
C LEU A 5 -8.17 12.34 14.53
N ASN A 6 -9.33 11.92 15.04
CA ASN A 6 -9.46 10.85 16.03
C ASN A 6 -9.98 9.54 15.43
N LEU A 7 -9.92 9.42 14.10
CA LEU A 7 -10.41 8.24 13.39
C LEU A 7 -9.26 7.25 13.16
N PRO A 8 -9.55 5.93 13.15
CA PRO A 8 -8.58 4.93 12.73
C PRO A 8 -8.05 5.20 11.32
N VAL A 9 -6.81 4.78 11.07
CA VAL A 9 -6.16 4.87 9.77
C VAL A 9 -5.90 3.49 9.20
N ILE A 10 -6.15 3.34 7.90
CA ILE A 10 -5.81 2.15 7.12
C ILE A 10 -4.41 2.35 6.55
N LEU A 11 -3.49 1.43 6.84
CA LEU A 11 -2.08 1.52 6.45
C LEU A 11 -1.69 0.32 5.59
N PHE A 12 -0.59 0.46 4.84
CA PHE A 12 0.02 -0.61 4.03
C PHE A 12 -1.00 -1.33 3.12
N ASN A 13 -1.76 -0.57 2.32
CA ASN A 13 -2.76 -1.12 1.39
C ASN A 13 -3.78 -2.08 2.03
N GLY A 14 -4.15 -1.83 3.28
CA GLY A 14 -5.15 -2.63 3.99
C GLY A 14 -4.57 -3.74 4.84
N VAL A 15 -3.25 -3.82 5.03
CA VAL A 15 -2.68 -4.76 6.00
C VAL A 15 -3.09 -4.40 7.42
N TYR A 16 -3.16 -3.11 7.76
CA TYR A 16 -3.45 -2.67 9.13
C TYR A 16 -4.56 -1.64 9.20
N LEU A 17 -5.37 -1.76 10.25
CA LEU A 17 -6.15 -0.67 10.83
C LEU A 17 -5.48 -0.25 12.14
N ALA A 18 -5.06 1.00 12.24
CA ALA A 18 -4.39 1.51 13.43
C ALA A 18 -5.12 2.70 14.04
N ASP A 19 -5.01 2.86 15.36
CA ASP A 19 -5.40 4.09 16.03
C ASP A 19 -4.40 5.20 15.69
N PHE A 20 -4.90 6.33 15.18
CA PHE A 20 -4.05 7.41 14.68
C PHE A 20 -3.16 8.06 15.76
N ASN A 21 -3.66 8.15 17.00
CA ASN A 21 -2.98 8.87 18.07
C ASN A 21 -1.92 8.01 18.77
N THR A 22 -2.22 6.72 18.95
CA THR A 22 -1.37 5.78 19.70
C THR A 22 -0.50 4.91 18.81
N GLY A 23 -0.87 4.74 17.53
CA GLY A 23 -0.23 3.79 16.63
C GLY A 23 -0.57 2.32 16.91
N ASN A 24 -1.48 2.05 17.86
CA ASN A 24 -1.89 0.69 18.18
C ASN A 24 -2.65 0.06 17.01
N ILE A 25 -2.27 -1.16 16.63
CA ILE A 25 -2.99 -1.93 15.62
C ILE A 25 -4.31 -2.43 16.24
N LEU A 26 -5.42 -2.04 15.61
CA LEU A 26 -6.79 -2.40 16.00
C LEU A 26 -7.26 -3.67 15.29
N GLU A 27 -6.87 -3.84 14.03
CA GLU A 27 -7.12 -5.01 13.18
C GLU A 27 -5.98 -5.15 12.17
N HIS A 28 -5.81 -6.36 11.64
CA HIS A 28 -4.88 -6.62 10.54
C HIS A 28 -5.45 -7.67 9.59
N SER A 29 -5.03 -7.63 8.31
CA SER A 29 -5.22 -8.75 7.39
C SER A 29 -4.27 -9.89 7.75
N ASP A 30 -4.35 -11.01 7.03
CA ASP A 30 -3.30 -12.02 7.11
C ASP A 30 -1.98 -11.52 6.47
N PHE A 31 -0.90 -12.25 6.74
CA PHE A 31 0.49 -11.90 6.44
C PHE A 31 1.07 -12.82 5.36
N ILE A 32 2.15 -12.38 4.71
CA ILE A 32 2.80 -13.19 3.68
C ILE A 32 3.53 -14.36 4.36
N ASN A 33 3.26 -15.58 3.89
CA ASN A 33 3.96 -16.78 4.37
C ASN A 33 5.43 -16.79 3.94
N GLU A 34 6.29 -17.35 4.80
CA GLU A 34 7.75 -17.41 4.56
C GLU A 34 8.09 -18.12 3.25
N GLU A 35 7.38 -19.19 2.87
CA GLU A 35 7.59 -19.91 1.61
C GLU A 35 7.38 -19.01 0.38
N VAL A 36 6.35 -18.17 0.41
CA VAL A 36 6.07 -17.21 -0.67
C VAL A 36 7.18 -16.15 -0.74
N VAL A 37 7.67 -15.70 0.42
CA VAL A 37 8.79 -14.74 0.49
C VAL A 37 10.07 -15.35 -0.05
N GLN A 38 10.37 -16.61 0.25
CA GLN A 38 11.51 -17.31 -0.35
C GLN A 38 11.38 -17.37 -1.88
N GLY A 39 10.20 -17.69 -2.41
CA GLY A 39 9.93 -17.64 -3.86
C GLY A 39 10.17 -16.25 -4.48
N MET A 40 9.77 -15.17 -3.79
CA MET A 40 10.04 -13.79 -4.23
C MET A 40 11.54 -13.47 -4.22
N LEU A 41 12.28 -13.91 -3.19
CA LEU A 41 13.72 -13.71 -3.09
C LEU A 41 14.48 -14.48 -4.18
N GLU A 42 14.07 -15.71 -4.48
CA GLU A 42 14.63 -16.54 -5.56
C GLU A 42 14.44 -15.91 -6.95
N LEU A 43 13.40 -15.10 -7.14
CA LEU A 43 13.18 -14.35 -8.37
C LEU A 43 14.00 -13.05 -8.43
N ALA A 44 14.09 -12.31 -7.32
CA ALA A 44 14.71 -10.97 -7.30
C ALA A 44 16.24 -11.01 -7.20
N LEU A 45 16.79 -11.79 -6.27
CA LEU A 45 18.22 -11.75 -5.93
C LEU A 45 19.14 -12.17 -7.09
N PRO A 46 18.86 -13.25 -7.86
CA PRO A 46 19.70 -13.62 -9.00
C PRO A 46 19.74 -12.57 -10.12
N GLN A 47 18.75 -11.68 -10.18
CA GLN A 47 18.69 -10.58 -11.12
C GLN A 47 19.43 -9.33 -10.64
N GLY A 48 19.95 -9.35 -9.40
CA GLY A 48 20.57 -8.20 -8.75
C GLY A 48 19.57 -7.09 -8.44
N ILE A 49 18.33 -7.45 -8.09
CA ILE A 49 17.29 -6.52 -7.64
C ILE A 49 17.24 -6.60 -6.11
N ASP A 50 17.44 -5.47 -5.44
CA ASP A 50 17.50 -5.40 -3.98
C ASP A 50 16.10 -5.41 -3.36
N PRO A 51 15.77 -6.41 -2.53
CA PRO A 51 14.46 -6.49 -1.89
C PRO A 51 14.42 -5.77 -0.54
N PHE A 52 13.25 -5.21 -0.25
CA PHE A 52 12.88 -4.61 1.03
C PHE A 52 11.71 -5.39 1.62
N ILE A 53 11.84 -5.85 2.87
CA ILE A 53 10.82 -6.66 3.54
C ILE A 53 10.25 -5.91 4.73
N TYR A 54 8.95 -5.62 4.69
CA TYR A 54 8.22 -5.05 5.81
C TYR A 54 7.83 -6.15 6.78
N THR A 55 8.11 -5.94 8.06
CA THR A 55 7.68 -6.84 9.12
C THR A 55 6.98 -6.06 10.23
N PHE A 56 6.23 -6.80 11.04
CA PHE A 56 5.64 -6.29 12.26
C PHE A 56 5.70 -7.33 13.37
N GLY A 57 6.29 -6.92 14.49
CA GLY A 57 6.26 -7.61 15.77
C GLY A 57 5.79 -6.64 16.84
N GLU A 58 6.71 -6.18 17.69
CA GLU A 58 6.43 -5.08 18.64
C GLU A 58 6.36 -3.71 17.96
N LYS A 59 7.06 -3.55 16.82
CA LYS A 59 7.08 -2.35 15.99
C LYS A 59 7.25 -2.73 14.52
N HIS A 60 7.00 -1.77 13.63
CA HIS A 60 7.31 -1.91 12.22
C HIS A 60 8.81 -1.88 11.98
N GLN A 61 9.30 -2.81 11.16
CA GLN A 61 10.67 -2.82 10.68
C GLN A 61 10.70 -2.98 9.16
N LEU A 62 11.80 -2.53 8.56
CA LEU A 62 12.11 -2.70 7.15
C LEU A 62 13.49 -3.33 7.02
N TYR A 63 13.52 -4.59 6.62
CA TYR A 63 14.74 -5.35 6.41
C TYR A 63 15.22 -5.22 4.97
N TYR A 64 16.53 -5.04 4.80
CA TYR A 64 17.18 -5.01 3.50
C TYR A 64 18.63 -5.49 3.60
N LEU A 65 19.19 -5.98 2.48
CA LEU A 65 20.59 -6.38 2.40
C LEU A 65 21.44 -5.18 1.96
N ASP A 66 21.11 -4.67 0.79
CA ASP A 66 21.80 -3.58 0.10
C ASP A 66 20.78 -2.66 -0.59
N ALA A 67 21.27 -1.52 -1.07
CA ALA A 67 20.51 -0.58 -1.89
C ALA A 67 21.44 -0.05 -2.98
N THR A 68 21.49 -0.76 -4.11
CA THR A 68 22.52 -0.59 -5.13
C THR A 68 22.13 0.37 -6.24
N ASN A 69 20.83 0.49 -6.54
CA ASN A 69 20.34 1.41 -7.57
C ASN A 69 19.86 2.76 -6.99
N PRO A 70 19.88 3.84 -7.78
CA PRO A 70 19.44 5.17 -7.33
C PRO A 70 18.05 5.23 -6.68
N GLY A 71 17.06 4.48 -7.17
CA GLY A 71 15.72 4.43 -6.58
C GLY A 71 15.72 3.81 -5.18
N SER A 72 16.37 2.66 -5.04
CA SER A 72 16.54 1.98 -3.74
C SER A 72 17.28 2.84 -2.72
N GLN A 73 18.30 3.59 -3.15
CA GLN A 73 19.07 4.52 -2.32
C GLN A 73 18.24 5.73 -1.89
N ALA A 74 17.45 6.29 -2.81
CA ALA A 74 16.53 7.38 -2.51
C ALA A 74 15.48 6.94 -1.48
N TYR A 75 14.97 5.71 -1.60
CA TYR A 75 14.03 5.15 -0.64
C TYR A 75 14.62 5.01 0.76
N ILE A 76 15.81 4.42 0.90
CA ILE A 76 16.51 4.34 2.19
C ILE A 76 16.75 5.73 2.79
N LYS A 77 17.20 6.68 1.98
CA LYS A 77 17.41 8.06 2.43
C LYS A 77 16.12 8.74 2.91
N SER A 78 14.98 8.44 2.29
CA SER A 78 13.67 8.97 2.71
C SER A 78 13.23 8.48 4.10
N LEU A 79 13.80 7.38 4.58
CA LEU A 79 13.54 6.76 5.88
C LEU A 79 14.66 7.04 6.90
N GLU A 80 15.65 7.87 6.56
CA GLU A 80 16.73 8.23 7.46
C GLU A 80 16.18 8.94 8.72
N GLY A 81 16.56 8.45 9.90
CA GLY A 81 16.07 8.95 11.19
C GLY A 81 14.71 8.41 11.64
N ASP A 82 14.02 7.61 10.84
CA ASP A 82 12.74 6.99 11.21
C ASP A 82 12.91 5.88 12.28
N GLY A 83 14.03 5.15 12.24
CA GLY A 83 14.36 4.10 13.21
C GLY A 83 13.81 2.71 12.89
N ARG A 84 13.08 2.55 11.77
CA ARG A 84 12.60 1.24 11.26
C ARG A 84 13.58 0.47 10.38
N LEU A 85 14.64 1.11 9.89
CA LEU A 85 15.57 0.50 8.94
C LEU A 85 16.48 -0.54 9.61
N CYS A 86 16.54 -1.73 9.02
CA CYS A 86 17.34 -2.84 9.51
C CYS A 86 18.15 -3.45 8.37
N GLN A 87 19.39 -2.97 8.19
CA GLN A 87 20.31 -3.59 7.24
C GLN A 87 20.83 -4.90 7.85
N VAL A 88 20.72 -6.00 7.11
CA VAL A 88 21.14 -7.33 7.56
C VAL A 88 22.02 -8.02 6.51
N PRO A 89 22.94 -8.92 6.92
CA PRO A 89 23.81 -9.61 5.97
C PRO A 89 23.10 -10.72 5.18
N ASN A 90 21.97 -11.20 5.68
CA ASN A 90 21.08 -12.15 5.03
C ASN A 90 19.70 -12.08 5.68
N PHE A 91 18.65 -12.46 4.95
CA PHE A 91 17.31 -12.60 5.52
C PHE A 91 17.22 -13.93 6.28
N ASP A 92 17.38 -13.86 7.60
CA ASP A 92 17.11 -14.97 8.52
C ASP A 92 15.77 -14.72 9.21
N PHE A 93 14.72 -15.38 8.73
CA PHE A 93 13.38 -15.29 9.28
C PHE A 93 13.28 -16.15 10.55
N GLN A 94 13.94 -15.74 11.64
CA GLN A 94 13.73 -16.36 12.95
C GLN A 94 12.37 -15.91 13.51
N GLN A 95 11.41 -16.83 13.56
CA GLN A 95 9.96 -16.67 13.77
C GLN A 95 9.45 -15.77 14.92
N LYS A 96 9.71 -14.46 14.89
CA LYS A 96 9.11 -13.50 15.86
C LYS A 96 8.26 -12.43 15.23
N GLU A 97 8.52 -12.08 13.98
CA GLU A 97 7.81 -11.00 13.28
C GLU A 97 6.99 -11.56 12.12
N LYS A 98 5.90 -10.86 11.80
CA LYS A 98 5.01 -11.19 10.69
C LYS A 98 5.36 -10.35 9.47
N ILE A 99 5.41 -10.97 8.30
CA ILE A 99 5.81 -10.31 7.05
C ILE A 99 4.60 -9.62 6.45
N SER A 100 4.61 -8.29 6.48
CA SER A 100 3.46 -7.46 6.09
C SER A 100 3.56 -6.92 4.68
N GLY A 101 4.73 -7.00 4.06
CA GLY A 101 4.87 -6.63 2.67
C GLY A 101 6.27 -6.89 2.15
N PHE A 102 6.39 -6.89 0.84
CA PHE A 102 7.63 -7.05 0.12
C PHE A 102 7.70 -5.97 -0.98
N LEU A 103 8.81 -5.28 -1.10
CA LEU A 103 8.98 -4.20 -2.06
C LEU A 103 10.27 -4.41 -2.86
N LEU A 104 10.14 -4.27 -4.18
CA LEU A 104 11.25 -4.11 -5.10
C LEU A 104 11.19 -2.71 -5.73
N ILE A 105 12.35 -2.07 -5.87
CA ILE A 105 12.50 -0.77 -6.53
C ILE A 105 13.55 -0.90 -7.63
N ASP A 106 13.15 -0.74 -8.88
CA ASP A 106 14.04 -0.72 -10.04
C ASP A 106 13.32 -0.06 -11.24
N THR A 107 13.99 -0.02 -12.40
CA THR A 107 13.40 0.36 -13.68
C THR A 107 12.29 -0.60 -14.13
N TYR A 108 11.37 -0.12 -14.97
CA TYR A 108 10.27 -0.93 -15.50
C TYR A 108 10.75 -2.24 -16.13
N ASP A 109 11.73 -2.15 -17.04
CA ASP A 109 12.26 -3.31 -17.80
C ASP A 109 12.87 -4.40 -16.89
N ARG A 110 13.33 -4.03 -15.69
CA ARG A 110 13.89 -4.97 -14.70
C ARG A 110 12.81 -5.56 -13.80
N LEU A 111 11.76 -4.80 -13.47
CA LEU A 111 10.67 -5.27 -12.61
C LEU A 111 9.58 -6.04 -13.37
N GLU A 112 9.31 -5.72 -14.63
CA GLU A 112 8.24 -6.35 -15.42
C GLU A 112 8.37 -7.90 -15.47
N PRO A 113 9.55 -8.49 -15.73
CA PRO A 113 9.68 -9.96 -15.74
C PRO A 113 9.43 -10.58 -14.37
N VAL A 114 9.82 -9.89 -13.29
CA VAL A 114 9.56 -10.35 -11.91
C VAL A 114 8.07 -10.27 -11.61
N TYR A 115 7.42 -9.17 -11.99
CA TYR A 115 5.98 -8.98 -11.84
C TYR A 115 5.20 -10.10 -12.54
N GLN A 116 5.49 -10.36 -13.82
CA GLN A 116 4.83 -11.44 -14.58
C GLN A 116 5.03 -12.81 -13.91
N ALA A 117 6.24 -13.13 -13.45
CA ALA A 117 6.51 -14.38 -12.77
C ALA A 117 5.78 -14.53 -11.43
N LEU A 118 5.62 -13.43 -10.68
CA LEU A 118 4.86 -13.41 -9.42
C LEU A 118 3.36 -13.51 -9.66
N ASP A 119 2.84 -12.78 -10.65
CA ASP A 119 1.43 -12.83 -11.04
C ASP A 119 1.08 -14.27 -11.48
N GLU A 120 1.88 -14.91 -12.34
CA GLU A 120 1.60 -16.27 -12.77
C GLU A 120 1.68 -17.33 -11.66
N LYS A 121 2.64 -17.22 -10.73
CA LYS A 121 2.90 -18.25 -9.70
C LYS A 121 2.15 -18.05 -8.39
N HIS A 122 1.84 -16.80 -8.04
CA HIS A 122 1.38 -16.41 -6.71
C HIS A 122 0.16 -15.47 -6.73
N PHE A 123 -0.56 -15.35 -7.85
CA PHE A 123 -1.81 -14.57 -7.93
C PHE A 123 -2.80 -14.91 -6.80
N ASP A 124 -2.95 -16.20 -6.48
CA ASP A 124 -3.86 -16.68 -5.41
C ASP A 124 -3.30 -16.47 -3.99
N HIS A 125 -2.19 -15.76 -3.84
CA HIS A 125 -1.53 -15.53 -2.54
C HIS A 125 -1.15 -14.07 -2.31
N LEU A 126 -1.02 -13.28 -3.37
CA LEU A 126 -0.50 -11.92 -3.29
C LEU A 126 -1.38 -10.91 -4.01
N ASN A 127 -1.54 -9.74 -3.39
CA ASN A 127 -1.92 -8.53 -4.11
C ASN A 127 -0.65 -7.81 -4.55
N LEU A 128 -0.50 -7.60 -5.86
CA LEU A 128 0.66 -6.94 -6.47
C LEU A 128 0.29 -5.54 -6.95
N TYR A 129 1.13 -4.56 -6.60
CA TYR A 129 0.99 -3.18 -7.02
C TYR A 129 2.26 -2.71 -7.71
N PHE A 130 2.17 -2.53 -9.03
CA PHE A 130 3.28 -2.08 -9.87
C PHE A 130 3.04 -0.65 -10.35
N ALA A 131 3.88 0.29 -9.92
CA ALA A 131 3.65 1.72 -10.14
C ALA A 131 4.95 2.49 -10.35
N GLU A 132 4.93 3.53 -11.18
CA GLU A 132 6.07 4.45 -11.26
C GLU A 132 6.17 5.25 -9.95
N ASP A 133 7.37 5.40 -9.43
CA ASP A 133 7.63 6.23 -8.26
C ASP A 133 7.38 7.71 -8.59
N VAL A 134 6.42 8.30 -7.90
CA VAL A 134 6.07 9.72 -8.06
C VAL A 134 7.20 10.67 -7.65
N SER A 135 8.09 10.21 -6.77
CA SER A 135 9.24 10.97 -6.29
C SER A 135 10.48 10.81 -7.17
N MET A 136 10.54 9.75 -7.98
CA MET A 136 11.71 9.42 -8.79
C MET A 136 11.34 8.82 -10.15
N LYS A 137 11.17 9.70 -11.14
CA LYS A 137 10.84 9.31 -12.52
C LYS A 137 11.82 8.30 -13.11
N GLY A 138 11.28 7.32 -13.83
CA GLY A 138 12.03 6.20 -14.42
C GLY A 138 12.27 5.02 -13.47
N TYR A 139 11.94 5.15 -12.18
CA TYR A 139 11.93 4.05 -11.22
C TYR A 139 10.51 3.66 -10.88
N TYR A 140 10.32 2.39 -10.57
CA TYR A 140 9.04 1.79 -10.29
C TYR A 140 9.12 0.99 -8.99
N TRP A 141 7.99 0.93 -8.30
CA TRP A 141 7.80 0.13 -7.11
C TRP A 141 6.93 -1.06 -7.48
N LEU A 142 7.42 -2.26 -7.21
CA LEU A 142 6.61 -3.48 -7.20
C LEU A 142 6.41 -3.87 -5.74
N GLN A 143 5.22 -3.57 -5.22
CA GLN A 143 4.82 -3.91 -3.86
C GLN A 143 3.96 -5.16 -3.86
N SER A 144 4.27 -6.10 -2.98
CA SER A 144 3.51 -7.32 -2.77
C SER A 144 3.00 -7.36 -1.34
N PHE A 145 1.71 -7.65 -1.18
CA PHE A 145 1.04 -7.86 0.10
C PHE A 145 0.30 -9.20 0.06
N HIS A 146 -0.11 -9.74 1.21
CA HIS A 146 -0.97 -10.91 1.24
C HIS A 146 -2.28 -10.64 0.46
N GLN A 147 -2.87 -11.65 -0.19
CA GLN A 147 -4.10 -11.50 -1.00
C GLN A 147 -5.29 -10.89 -0.23
N GLU A 148 -5.33 -11.05 1.09
CA GLU A 148 -6.38 -10.44 1.92
C GLU A 148 -6.13 -8.97 2.26
N ALA A 149 -4.89 -8.49 2.10
CA ALA A 149 -4.53 -7.10 2.32
C ALA A 149 -5.01 -6.23 1.15
N SER A 150 -6.16 -5.60 1.34
CA SER A 150 -6.76 -4.69 0.39
C SER A 150 -7.43 -3.54 1.14
N LYS A 151 -7.40 -2.32 0.57
CA LYS A 151 -8.06 -1.15 1.17
C LYS A 151 -9.56 -1.40 1.30
N GLY A 152 -10.18 -2.08 0.33
CA GLY A 152 -11.59 -2.46 0.34
C GLY A 152 -11.94 -3.33 1.55
N ASN A 153 -11.23 -4.44 1.76
CA ASN A 153 -11.48 -5.33 2.91
C ASN A 153 -11.35 -4.58 4.24
N MET A 154 -10.36 -3.69 4.34
CA MET A 154 -10.14 -2.94 5.57
C MET A 154 -11.16 -1.80 5.76
N VAL A 155 -11.67 -1.20 4.69
CA VAL A 155 -12.80 -0.27 4.73
C VAL A 155 -14.07 -0.97 5.20
N GLU A 156 -14.36 -2.18 4.71
CA GLU A 156 -15.49 -2.99 5.19
C GLU A 156 -15.36 -3.32 6.68
N THR A 157 -14.16 -3.72 7.10
CA THR A 157 -13.84 -3.99 8.52
C THR A 157 -14.08 -2.75 9.40
N LEU A 158 -13.61 -1.58 8.96
CA LEU A 158 -13.81 -0.32 9.67
C LEU A 158 -15.29 0.08 9.72
N ALA A 159 -16.01 0.01 8.60
CA ALA A 159 -17.42 0.34 8.51
C ALA A 159 -18.26 -0.52 9.48
N LYS A 160 -17.99 -1.83 9.52
CA LYS A 160 -18.62 -2.76 10.47
C LYS A 160 -18.37 -2.38 11.92
N LYS A 161 -17.13 -2.03 12.29
CA LYS A 161 -16.80 -1.57 13.65
C LYS A 161 -17.52 -0.27 14.02
N MET A 162 -17.60 0.66 13.07
CA MET A 162 -18.29 1.94 13.25
C MET A 162 -19.81 1.82 13.18
N LYS A 163 -20.34 0.64 12.84
CA LYS A 163 -21.77 0.38 12.60
C LYS A 163 -22.35 1.29 11.51
N VAL A 164 -21.55 1.56 10.48
CA VAL A 164 -21.92 2.34 9.30
C VAL A 164 -22.15 1.37 8.15
N SER A 165 -23.30 1.49 7.49
CA SER A 165 -23.59 0.74 6.26
C SER A 165 -22.66 1.22 5.14
N LEU A 166 -22.15 0.29 4.32
CA LEU A 166 -21.28 0.60 3.19
C LEU A 166 -21.93 1.56 2.19
N GLU A 167 -23.27 1.55 2.06
CA GLU A 167 -24.03 2.49 1.23
C GLU A 167 -23.84 3.96 1.64
N ASN A 168 -23.46 4.21 2.90
CA ASN A 168 -23.18 5.54 3.45
C ASN A 168 -21.69 5.88 3.47
N VAL A 169 -20.84 5.01 2.90
CA VAL A 169 -19.39 5.23 2.80
C VAL A 169 -19.07 5.92 1.48
N VAL A 170 -18.31 7.00 1.57
CA VAL A 170 -17.73 7.71 0.43
C VAL A 170 -16.22 7.47 0.43
N VAL A 171 -15.67 7.03 -0.70
CA VAL A 171 -14.23 6.81 -0.88
C VAL A 171 -13.69 7.65 -2.02
N PHE A 172 -12.44 8.10 -1.86
CA PHE A 172 -11.71 8.88 -2.86
C PHE A 172 -10.46 8.10 -3.25
N GLY A 173 -10.14 8.04 -4.55
CA GLY A 173 -8.98 7.28 -5.04
C GLY A 173 -8.45 7.82 -6.35
N ASP A 174 -7.21 7.47 -6.65
CA ASP A 174 -6.54 7.82 -7.91
C ASP A 174 -5.74 6.68 -8.54
N TYR A 175 -5.55 5.58 -7.83
CA TYR A 175 -4.67 4.51 -8.29
C TYR A 175 -5.33 3.12 -8.22
N LEU A 176 -4.69 2.11 -8.83
CA LEU A 176 -5.29 0.78 -9.00
C LEU A 176 -5.61 0.09 -7.66
N ASN A 177 -4.84 0.39 -6.61
CA ASN A 177 -5.07 -0.09 -5.25
C ASN A 177 -6.30 0.52 -4.55
N ASP A 178 -7.01 1.45 -5.19
CA ASP A 178 -8.25 2.05 -4.71
C ASP A 178 -9.51 1.39 -5.28
N LEU A 179 -9.36 0.57 -6.33
CA LEU A 179 -10.48 -0.04 -7.05
C LEU A 179 -11.30 -0.99 -6.17
N ASP A 180 -10.65 -1.64 -5.21
CA ASP A 180 -11.29 -2.55 -4.26
C ASP A 180 -12.28 -1.82 -3.33
N MET A 181 -11.91 -0.66 -2.79
CA MET A 181 -12.82 0.17 -1.99
C MET A 181 -13.90 0.82 -2.86
N PHE A 182 -13.61 1.12 -4.14
CA PHE A 182 -14.63 1.63 -5.07
C PHE A 182 -15.75 0.62 -5.33
N ARG A 183 -15.45 -0.68 -5.34
CA ARG A 183 -16.44 -1.75 -5.56
C ARG A 183 -17.43 -1.92 -4.41
N ILE A 184 -17.02 -1.59 -3.19
CA ILE A 184 -17.82 -1.85 -1.98
C ILE A 184 -18.49 -0.60 -1.41
N ALA A 185 -17.94 0.59 -1.65
CA ALA A 185 -18.46 1.84 -1.10
C ALA A 185 -19.74 2.29 -1.83
N GLY A 186 -20.65 2.91 -1.10
CA GLY A 186 -21.88 3.48 -1.68
C GLY A 186 -21.62 4.61 -2.66
N ARG A 187 -20.52 5.35 -2.49
CA ARG A 187 -20.06 6.35 -3.46
C ARG A 187 -18.54 6.31 -3.61
N SER A 188 -18.07 6.13 -4.83
CA SER A 188 -16.66 6.17 -5.21
C SER A 188 -16.35 7.39 -6.08
N ILE A 189 -15.27 8.08 -5.77
CA ILE A 189 -14.91 9.36 -6.39
C ILE A 189 -13.47 9.31 -6.84
N ALA A 190 -13.25 9.45 -8.15
CA ALA A 190 -11.92 9.55 -8.72
C ALA A 190 -11.46 11.02 -8.82
N MET A 191 -10.19 11.27 -8.52
CA MET A 191 -9.59 12.59 -8.74
C MET A 191 -9.20 12.78 -10.22
N GLU A 192 -9.05 14.01 -10.69
CA GLU A 192 -8.68 14.28 -12.09
C GLU A 192 -7.31 13.67 -12.46
N ASN A 193 -6.39 13.56 -11.51
CA ASN A 193 -5.08 12.93 -11.72
C ASN A 193 -5.13 11.40 -11.67
N ALA A 194 -6.30 10.79 -11.47
CA ALA A 194 -6.46 9.34 -11.40
C ALA A 194 -6.17 8.65 -12.73
N LEU A 195 -5.74 7.37 -12.63
CA LEU A 195 -5.58 6.50 -13.79
C LEU A 195 -6.91 6.34 -14.54
N PRO A 196 -6.89 6.15 -15.87
CA PRO A 196 -8.11 5.98 -16.67
C PRO A 196 -9.04 4.90 -16.14
N GLU A 197 -8.49 3.76 -15.69
CA GLU A 197 -9.27 2.64 -15.15
C GLU A 197 -10.01 3.02 -13.84
N VAL A 198 -9.37 3.80 -12.98
CA VAL A 198 -9.95 4.29 -11.72
C VAL A 198 -11.09 5.26 -12.01
N LYS A 199 -10.89 6.19 -12.96
CA LYS A 199 -11.93 7.11 -13.41
C LYS A 199 -13.14 6.39 -13.99
N ASN A 200 -12.91 5.37 -14.81
CA ASN A 200 -13.98 4.57 -15.42
C ASN A 200 -14.78 3.76 -14.41
N SER A 201 -14.21 3.48 -13.24
CA SER A 201 -14.85 2.72 -12.16
C SER A 201 -15.55 3.61 -11.12
N ALA A 202 -15.37 4.93 -11.18
CA ALA A 202 -15.90 5.87 -10.21
C ALA A 202 -17.36 6.24 -10.50
N ASN A 203 -18.13 6.57 -9.47
CA ASN A 203 -19.45 7.21 -9.64
C ASN A 203 -19.32 8.66 -10.12
N GLU A 204 -18.24 9.33 -9.72
CA GLU A 204 -17.99 10.73 -10.04
C GLU A 204 -16.49 10.99 -10.20
N ILE A 205 -16.15 11.94 -11.06
CA ILE A 205 -14.79 12.45 -11.23
C ILE A 205 -14.78 13.90 -10.76
N ILE A 206 -13.91 14.21 -9.80
CA ILE A 206 -13.69 15.57 -9.28
C ILE A 206 -12.39 16.16 -9.84
N GLY A 207 -12.07 17.40 -9.46
CA GLY A 207 -10.82 18.07 -9.84
C GLY A 207 -9.55 17.35 -9.34
N SER A 208 -8.40 17.94 -9.66
CA SER A 208 -7.10 17.39 -9.28
C SER A 208 -6.84 17.47 -7.77
N ASN A 209 -6.13 16.47 -7.24
CA ASN A 209 -5.62 16.50 -5.87
C ASN A 209 -4.78 17.77 -5.58
N ALA A 210 -4.02 18.27 -6.56
CA ALA A 210 -3.21 19.48 -6.47
C ALA A 210 -4.03 20.76 -6.24
N GLN A 211 -5.33 20.72 -6.53
CA GLN A 211 -6.27 21.84 -6.35
C GLN A 211 -7.09 21.71 -5.05
N GLY A 212 -6.85 20.67 -4.25
CA GLY A 212 -7.63 20.41 -3.04
C GLY A 212 -9.05 19.93 -3.33
N ALA A 213 -9.27 19.25 -4.46
CA ALA A 213 -10.60 18.85 -4.91
C ALA A 213 -11.38 17.99 -3.90
N VAL A 214 -10.70 17.12 -3.14
CA VAL A 214 -11.34 16.34 -2.07
C VAL A 214 -11.97 17.25 -1.02
N LEU A 215 -11.26 18.31 -0.60
CA LEU A 215 -11.80 19.28 0.36
C LEU A 215 -13.00 20.02 -0.22
N GLN A 216 -12.90 20.52 -1.45
CA GLN A 216 -13.99 21.23 -2.13
C GLN A 216 -15.25 20.36 -2.25
N TYR A 217 -15.06 19.08 -2.58
CA TYR A 217 -16.15 18.12 -2.63
C TYR A 217 -16.79 17.93 -1.25
N LEU A 218 -15.98 17.72 -0.20
CA LEU A 218 -16.49 17.57 1.17
C LEU A 218 -17.23 18.83 1.66
N GLU A 219 -16.78 20.04 1.28
CA GLU A 219 -17.47 21.28 1.58
C GLU A 219 -18.82 21.38 0.86
N SER A 220 -18.89 20.98 -0.41
CA SER A 220 -20.13 21.01 -1.20
C SER A 220 -21.23 20.15 -0.57
N ILE A 221 -20.92 18.92 -0.16
CA ILE A 221 -21.90 18.01 0.46
C ILE A 221 -22.30 18.43 1.88
N TRP A 222 -21.47 19.24 2.55
CA TRP A 222 -21.78 19.77 3.88
C TRP A 222 -22.74 20.96 3.80
N LEU A 223 -22.58 21.81 2.78
CA LEU A 223 -23.40 23.00 2.57
C LEU A 223 -24.77 22.70 1.95
N GLU A 224 -24.93 21.53 1.32
CA GLU A 224 -26.23 21.06 0.79
C GLU A 224 -27.17 20.47 1.86
N LYS A 225 -26.73 20.36 3.12
CA LYS A 225 -27.54 19.95 4.28
C LYS A 225 -28.05 21.14 5.08
#